data_AF-A0A550GJU1-F1
#
_entry.id   AF-A0A550GJU1-F1
#
_cell.length_a   1.000
_cell.length_b   1.000
_cell.length_c   1.000
_cell.angle_alpha   90.00
_cell.angle_beta   90.00
_cell.angle_gamma   90.00
#
_symmetry.space_group_name_H-M   'P 1'
#
loop_
_entity.id
_entity.type
_entity.pdbx_description
1 polymer ?
#
loop_
_entity_poly.entity_id
_entity_poly.type
_entity_poly.pdbx_seq_one_letter_code
_entity_poly.pdbx_strand_id
1 'polypeptide(L)'
;MSELSYPVEVVTQAAVTSKIENIPPRKTVVYRTLIDSAVVRINGEKNKHKLFKRFLFLRRPAEDIEFVSIEKYYEPYIIISGRYLIDYYRKESYSVTVDKAVKEVVLFNRTFIPGQSSVSFASYATIRFEGEERLVKQIRSLILLNKDGQDLKINEFESAPAEENPQKILKSFKTAKVAPEVDMKVIYTRIKQRPNDIHRIVNEELKIDERSVIYTPRFRITYRCPKINKEAYLEFDGVTSKQVKNKTSGFTTRTKSIRSTE
;
A
#
# COMPACT_ATOMS: atom_id res chain seq x y z
N MET A 1 43.41 25.46 38.77
CA MET A 1 42.59 24.34 38.27
C MET A 1 41.23 24.91 37.93
N SER A 2 40.93 25.04 36.65
CA SER A 2 39.75 25.70 36.10
C SER A 2 38.50 24.85 36.31
N GLU A 3 37.52 25.38 37.05
CA GLU A 3 36.18 24.83 37.17
C GLU A 3 35.51 24.83 35.80
N LEU A 4 35.28 23.63 35.26
CA LEU A 4 34.41 23.44 34.11
C LEU A 4 32.96 23.64 34.59
N SER A 5 32.47 24.87 34.45
CA SER A 5 31.06 25.21 34.54
C SER A 5 30.32 24.53 33.38
N TYR A 6 29.60 23.44 33.68
CA TYR A 6 28.65 22.86 32.74
C TYR A 6 27.34 23.66 32.80
N PRO A 7 26.77 24.07 31.66
CA PRO A 7 25.48 24.73 31.68
C PRO A 7 24.42 23.75 32.20
N VAL A 8 23.77 24.14 33.30
CA VAL A 8 22.51 23.54 33.75
C VAL A 8 21.40 24.11 32.87
N GLU A 9 21.27 23.59 31.65
CA GLU A 9 20.01 23.71 30.93
C GLU A 9 19.15 22.50 31.30
N VAL A 10 18.37 22.66 32.37
CA VAL A 10 17.15 21.89 32.55
C VAL A 10 16.22 22.30 31.42
N VAL A 11 16.21 21.55 30.32
CA VAL A 11 15.21 21.71 29.27
C VAL A 11 13.89 21.17 29.82
N THR A 12 13.20 22.09 30.48
CA THR A 12 11.81 22.02 30.91
C THR A 12 10.93 21.49 29.77
N GLN A 13 9.92 20.70 30.14
CA GLN A 13 8.96 20.01 29.30
C GLN A 13 8.58 20.77 28.01
N ALA A 14 9.15 20.39 26.87
CA ALA A 14 8.55 20.71 25.58
C ALA A 14 7.28 19.84 25.42
N ALA A 15 6.13 20.40 25.76
CA ALA A 15 4.86 19.93 25.22
C ALA A 15 4.95 19.94 23.68
N VAL A 16 4.23 19.02 23.02
CA VAL A 16 4.16 18.88 21.55
C VAL A 16 4.07 20.27 20.92
N THR A 17 5.15 20.72 20.28
CA THR A 17 5.25 22.14 19.88
C THR A 17 4.53 22.38 18.55
N SER A 18 4.48 21.36 17.69
CA SER A 18 3.68 21.39 16.45
C SER A 18 3.29 19.99 15.98
N LYS A 19 2.01 19.82 15.65
CA LYS A 19 1.48 18.65 14.94
C LYS A 19 0.84 19.14 13.65
N ILE A 20 1.43 18.79 12.51
CA ILE A 20 0.96 19.23 11.20
C ILE A 20 0.50 18.00 10.42
N GLU A 21 -0.81 17.93 10.14
CA GLU A 21 -1.37 16.92 9.24
C GLU A 21 -1.94 17.62 8.00
N ASN A 22 -1.31 17.39 6.84
CA ASN A 22 -1.77 17.86 5.55
C ASN A 22 -2.15 16.65 4.68
N ILE A 23 -3.45 16.38 4.61
CA ILE A 23 -4.03 15.34 3.76
C ILE A 23 -4.95 16.03 2.76
N PRO A 24 -4.58 16.10 1.47
CA PRO A 24 -5.40 16.78 0.48
C PRO A 24 -6.71 16.00 0.22
N PRO A 25 -7.72 16.65 -0.35
CA PRO A 25 -8.91 15.96 -0.82
C PRO A 25 -8.54 14.93 -1.89
N ARG A 26 -9.28 13.82 -1.91
CA ARG A 26 -9.06 12.73 -2.86
C ARG A 26 -9.42 13.18 -4.28
N LYS A 27 -8.46 13.12 -5.20
CA LYS A 27 -8.69 13.39 -6.62
C LYS A 27 -9.25 12.15 -7.31
N THR A 28 -10.07 12.37 -8.33
CA THR A 28 -10.57 11.31 -9.21
C THR A 28 -10.03 11.56 -10.60
N VAL A 29 -9.29 10.60 -11.13
CA VAL A 29 -8.72 10.64 -12.49
C VAL A 29 -9.31 9.49 -13.27
N VAL A 30 -9.70 9.73 -14.50
CA VAL A 30 -10.12 8.69 -15.43
C VAL A 30 -9.19 8.76 -16.62
N TYR A 31 -8.58 7.64 -16.99
CA TYR A 31 -7.67 7.59 -18.13
C TYR A 31 -8.41 7.46 -19.45
N ARG A 32 -7.90 8.15 -20.47
CA ARG A 32 -8.38 8.02 -21.85
C ARG A 32 -8.13 6.61 -22.35
N THR A 33 -9.08 6.09 -23.11
CA THR A 33 -8.86 4.87 -23.89
C THR A 33 -8.02 5.23 -25.11
N LEU A 34 -6.87 4.58 -25.26
CA LEU A 34 -5.95 4.86 -26.37
C LEU A 34 -6.04 3.80 -27.48
N ILE A 35 -6.77 2.71 -27.23
CA ILE A 35 -6.88 1.56 -28.14
C ILE A 35 -8.33 1.39 -28.59
N ASP A 36 -8.52 1.15 -29.90
CA ASP A 36 -9.82 0.80 -30.46
C ASP A 36 -10.23 -0.63 -30.08
N SER A 37 -11.52 -0.81 -29.79
CA SER A 37 -12.18 -2.10 -29.60
C SER A 37 -11.87 -3.14 -30.70
N ALA A 38 -11.65 -2.72 -31.95
CA ALA A 38 -11.28 -3.59 -33.07
C ALA A 38 -9.90 -4.22 -32.88
N VAL A 39 -8.91 -3.46 -32.39
CA VAL A 39 -7.56 -3.97 -32.08
C VAL A 39 -7.64 -4.99 -30.95
N VAL A 40 -8.43 -4.68 -29.92
CA VAL A 40 -8.70 -5.58 -28.81
C VAL A 40 -9.36 -6.87 -29.29
N ARG A 41 -10.35 -6.78 -30.20
CA ARG A 41 -11.01 -7.94 -30.81
C ARG A 41 -10.02 -8.82 -31.57
N ILE A 42 -9.16 -8.24 -32.41
CA ILE A 42 -8.12 -8.98 -33.15
C ILE A 42 -7.19 -9.73 -32.18
N ASN A 43 -6.77 -9.07 -31.09
CA ASN A 43 -5.94 -9.70 -30.07
C ASN A 43 -6.70 -10.80 -29.30
N GLY A 44 -7.99 -10.62 -29.05
CA GLY A 44 -8.89 -11.63 -28.50
C GLY A 44 -8.96 -12.88 -29.38
N GLU A 45 -9.24 -12.71 -30.68
CA GLU A 45 -9.34 -13.83 -31.63
C GLU A 45 -8.05 -14.66 -31.69
N LYS A 46 -6.89 -14.00 -31.68
CA LYS A 46 -5.58 -14.69 -31.64
C LYS A 46 -5.41 -15.54 -30.37
N ASN A 47 -6.07 -15.20 -29.26
CA ASN A 47 -5.87 -15.83 -27.96
C ASN A 47 -7.05 -16.70 -27.47
N LYS A 48 -8.22 -16.66 -28.14
CA LYS A 48 -9.44 -17.36 -27.68
C LYS A 48 -9.27 -18.87 -27.50
N HIS A 49 -8.43 -19.50 -28.32
CA HIS A 49 -8.12 -20.93 -28.24
C HIS A 49 -7.49 -21.35 -26.88
N LYS A 50 -6.95 -20.41 -26.10
CA LYS A 50 -6.38 -20.66 -24.77
C LYS A 50 -7.44 -20.77 -23.67
N LEU A 51 -8.66 -20.29 -23.90
CA LEU A 51 -9.74 -20.23 -22.90
C LEU A 51 -10.33 -21.60 -22.58
N PHE A 52 -10.48 -22.44 -23.60
CA PHE A 52 -11.19 -23.71 -23.48
C PHE A 52 -10.23 -24.88 -23.66
N LYS A 53 -9.58 -25.27 -22.55
CA LYS A 53 -8.77 -26.49 -22.50
C LYS A 53 -9.67 -27.73 -22.40
N ARG A 54 -9.36 -28.79 -23.15
CA ARG A 54 -9.88 -30.15 -22.96
C ARG A 54 -9.08 -30.84 -21.85
N PHE A 55 -9.61 -31.95 -21.33
CA PHE A 55 -8.86 -32.90 -20.51
C PHE A 55 -7.56 -33.27 -21.23
N LEU A 56 -6.44 -33.35 -20.50
CA LEU A 56 -5.10 -33.66 -21.03
C LEU A 56 -4.52 -32.61 -22.03
N PHE A 57 -4.57 -31.32 -21.68
CA PHE A 57 -3.87 -30.20 -22.36
C PHE A 57 -4.23 -29.90 -23.84
N LEU A 58 -5.14 -30.67 -24.46
CA LEU A 58 -5.59 -30.42 -25.83
C LEU A 58 -6.45 -29.14 -25.88
N ARG A 59 -6.04 -28.15 -26.68
CA ARG A 59 -6.80 -26.91 -26.88
C ARG A 59 -7.95 -27.15 -27.87
N ARG A 60 -9.08 -26.47 -27.69
CA ARG A 60 -10.17 -26.51 -28.67
C ARG A 60 -9.76 -25.77 -29.95
N PRO A 61 -10.20 -26.24 -31.14
CA PRO A 61 -10.08 -25.47 -32.38
C PRO A 61 -10.70 -24.09 -32.20
N ALA A 62 -10.08 -23.07 -32.78
CA ALA A 62 -10.58 -21.70 -32.69
C ALA A 62 -11.98 -21.56 -33.34
N GLU A 63 -12.29 -22.40 -34.31
CA GLU A 63 -13.58 -22.50 -35.00
C GLU A 63 -14.73 -22.91 -34.08
N ASP A 64 -14.45 -23.67 -33.01
CA ASP A 64 -15.45 -24.11 -32.03
C ASP A 64 -15.80 -23.02 -31.00
N ILE A 65 -15.18 -21.83 -31.13
CA ILE A 65 -15.25 -20.74 -30.16
C ILE A 65 -15.81 -19.50 -30.84
N GLU A 66 -17.02 -19.14 -30.41
CA GLU A 66 -17.80 -18.04 -30.92
C GLU A 66 -17.59 -16.79 -30.07
N PHE A 67 -17.46 -15.63 -30.73
CA PHE A 67 -17.48 -14.33 -30.07
C PHE A 67 -18.89 -14.02 -29.56
N VAL A 68 -19.00 -13.49 -28.34
CA VAL A 68 -20.28 -13.10 -27.74
C VAL A 68 -20.39 -11.60 -27.59
N SER A 69 -19.46 -10.99 -26.84
CA SER A 69 -19.50 -9.55 -26.55
C SER A 69 -18.10 -8.97 -26.35
N ILE A 70 -18.02 -7.65 -26.53
CA ILE A 70 -16.90 -6.82 -26.08
C ILE A 70 -17.47 -5.70 -25.23
N GLU A 71 -17.02 -5.63 -23.98
CA GLU A 71 -17.53 -4.69 -22.98
C GLU A 71 -16.37 -3.83 -22.49
N LYS A 72 -16.52 -2.51 -22.62
CA LYS A 72 -15.61 -1.54 -22.02
C LYS A 72 -16.07 -1.23 -20.60
N TYR A 73 -15.15 -1.28 -19.65
CA TYR A 73 -15.37 -0.86 -18.27
C TYR A 73 -14.14 -0.12 -17.75
N TYR A 74 -14.25 0.43 -16.54
CA TYR A 74 -13.16 1.13 -15.88
C TYR A 74 -12.81 0.43 -14.57
N GLU A 75 -11.52 0.17 -14.37
CA GLU A 75 -10.99 -0.47 -13.17
C GLU A 75 -10.27 0.56 -12.30
N PRO A 76 -10.64 0.69 -11.01
CA PRO A 76 -10.03 1.65 -10.11
C PRO A 76 -8.70 1.17 -9.53
N TYR A 77 -7.78 2.12 -9.37
CA TYR A 77 -6.51 1.99 -8.69
C TYR A 77 -6.35 3.16 -7.71
N ILE A 78 -5.73 2.91 -6.57
CA ILE A 78 -5.48 3.95 -5.56
C ILE A 78 -4.00 4.30 -5.59
N ILE A 79 -3.68 5.58 -5.74
CA ILE A 79 -2.31 6.11 -5.62
C ILE A 79 -2.26 7.03 -4.41
N ILE A 80 -1.32 6.73 -3.52
CA ILE A 80 -1.02 7.56 -2.35
C ILE A 80 0.49 7.76 -2.29
N SER A 81 0.93 9.01 -2.29
CA SER A 81 2.32 9.34 -2.00
C SER A 81 2.41 10.40 -0.93
N GLY A 82 3.44 10.31 -0.10
CA GLY A 82 3.66 11.29 0.94
C GLY A 82 4.87 10.98 1.80
N ARG A 83 4.98 11.78 2.86
CA ARG A 83 6.02 11.67 3.87
C ARG A 83 5.44 11.73 5.27
N TYR A 84 6.06 10.99 6.17
CA TYR A 84 5.86 11.08 7.60
C TYR A 84 7.20 11.42 8.26
N LEU A 85 7.24 12.48 9.04
CA LEU A 85 8.40 12.93 9.79
C LEU A 85 8.01 13.04 11.26
N ILE A 86 8.82 12.45 12.13
CA ILE A 86 8.68 12.61 13.57
C ILE A 86 10.06 12.84 14.21
N ASP A 87 10.14 13.93 14.96
CA ASP A 87 11.26 14.28 15.82
C ASP A 87 10.81 14.08 17.26
N TYR A 88 11.42 13.14 17.96
CA TYR A 88 10.95 12.67 19.25
C TYR A 88 12.09 12.28 20.17
N TYR A 89 11.82 12.31 21.47
CA TYR A 89 12.65 11.71 22.49
C TYR A 89 12.11 10.33 22.85
N ARG A 90 12.99 9.34 23.03
CA ARG A 90 12.69 8.08 23.72
C ARG A 90 13.48 7.99 25.01
N LYS A 91 12.98 7.20 25.96
CA LYS A 91 13.74 6.81 27.14
C LYS A 91 14.50 5.53 26.83
N GLU A 92 15.78 5.52 27.19
CA GLU A 92 16.63 4.34 27.05
C GLU A 92 17.36 4.08 28.37
N SER A 93 17.54 2.81 28.69
CA SER A 93 18.32 2.39 29.86
C SER A 93 19.72 2.01 29.42
N TYR A 94 20.70 2.74 29.91
CA TYR A 94 22.11 2.44 29.65
C TYR A 94 22.70 1.64 30.79
N SER A 95 23.64 0.78 30.45
CA SER A 95 24.41 0.01 31.42
C SER A 95 25.89 0.22 31.18
N VAL A 96 26.62 0.48 32.27
CA VAL A 96 28.08 0.60 32.24
C VAL A 96 28.64 -0.46 33.16
N THR A 97 29.51 -1.29 32.60
CA THR A 97 30.25 -2.31 33.34
C THR A 97 31.43 -1.67 34.05
N VAL A 98 31.60 -2.00 35.32
CA VAL A 98 32.72 -1.54 36.16
C VAL A 98 33.36 -2.74 36.85
N ASP A 99 34.57 -2.54 37.36
CA ASP A 99 35.26 -3.56 38.15
C ASP A 99 34.46 -3.91 39.42
N LYS A 100 34.50 -5.19 39.82
CA LYS A 100 33.72 -5.71 40.96
C LYS A 100 34.12 -5.09 42.31
N ALA A 101 35.34 -4.56 42.42
CA ALA A 101 35.81 -3.89 43.63
C ALA A 101 35.26 -2.46 43.78
N VAL A 102 34.75 -1.85 42.69
CA VAL A 102 34.19 -0.48 42.70
C VAL A 102 32.97 -0.42 43.61
N LYS A 103 33.00 0.49 44.59
CA LYS A 103 31.92 0.66 45.58
C LYS A 103 30.88 1.70 45.17
N GLU A 104 31.31 2.73 44.46
CA GLU A 104 30.46 3.79 43.95
C GLU A 104 31.03 4.35 42.64
N VAL A 105 30.13 4.88 41.81
CA VAL A 105 30.47 5.59 40.58
C VAL A 105 29.76 6.93 40.60
N VAL A 106 30.51 8.02 40.45
CA VAL A 106 29.93 9.37 40.39
C VAL A 106 29.89 9.84 38.94
N LEU A 107 28.69 10.08 38.41
CA LEU A 107 28.46 10.61 37.06
C LEU A 107 27.47 11.77 37.13
N PHE A 108 27.76 12.89 36.47
CA PHE A 108 26.90 14.09 36.45
C PHE A 108 26.49 14.56 37.86
N ASN A 109 27.42 14.53 38.81
CA ASN A 109 27.20 14.84 40.23
C ASN A 109 26.12 13.97 40.91
N ARG A 110 25.86 12.78 40.39
CA ARG A 110 25.01 11.76 41.02
C ARG A 110 25.85 10.52 41.32
N THR A 111 25.64 9.97 42.51
CA THR A 111 26.30 8.73 42.94
C THR A 111 25.43 7.54 42.55
N PHE A 112 26.02 6.59 41.83
CA PHE A 112 25.43 5.32 41.46
C PHE A 112 26.13 4.19 42.20
N ILE A 113 25.35 3.31 42.80
CA ILE A 113 25.88 2.11 43.48
C ILE A 113 25.85 0.96 42.46
N PRO A 114 27.00 0.35 42.11
CA PRO A 114 27.03 -0.79 41.18
C PRO A 114 26.19 -1.96 41.70
N GLY A 115 25.25 -2.44 40.89
CA GLY A 115 24.48 -3.63 41.19
C GLY A 115 25.34 -4.89 41.07
N GLN A 116 25.15 -5.85 41.99
CA GLN A 116 25.78 -7.17 41.87
C GLN A 116 25.05 -7.97 40.79
N SER A 117 25.80 -8.53 39.85
CA SER A 117 25.26 -9.39 38.80
C SER A 117 24.58 -10.63 39.40
N SER A 118 23.42 -11.02 38.87
CA SER A 118 22.73 -12.27 39.25
C SER A 118 23.46 -13.53 38.78
N VAL A 119 24.49 -13.37 37.95
CA VAL A 119 25.34 -14.47 37.49
C VAL A 119 26.44 -14.71 38.51
N SER A 120 26.42 -15.88 39.16
CA SER A 120 27.28 -16.26 40.30
C SER A 120 28.79 -16.20 40.04
N PHE A 121 29.22 -15.96 38.79
CA PHE A 121 30.63 -15.91 38.37
C PHE A 121 31.01 -14.62 37.62
N ALA A 122 30.17 -13.59 37.63
CA ALA A 122 30.53 -12.33 36.96
C ALA A 122 31.71 -11.65 37.68
N SER A 123 32.74 -11.33 36.91
CA SER A 123 33.94 -10.59 37.34
C SER A 123 33.74 -9.06 37.34
N TYR A 124 32.54 -8.60 36.98
CA TYR A 124 32.20 -7.19 36.84
C TYR A 124 30.90 -6.86 37.58
N ALA A 125 30.75 -5.60 37.97
CA ALA A 125 29.50 -5.02 38.44
C ALA A 125 28.92 -4.11 37.34
N THR A 126 27.65 -3.70 37.48
CA THR A 126 27.00 -2.85 36.49
C THR A 126 26.22 -1.74 37.16
N ILE A 127 26.43 -0.50 36.70
CA ILE A 127 25.52 0.60 37.00
C ILE A 127 24.51 0.73 35.86
N ARG A 128 23.27 1.09 36.20
CA ARG A 128 22.22 1.41 35.24
C ARG A 128 21.74 2.83 35.46
N PHE A 129 21.50 3.54 34.39
CA PHE A 129 20.90 4.86 34.43
C PHE A 129 19.98 5.06 33.22
N GLU A 130 19.00 5.95 33.38
CA GLU A 130 18.11 6.33 32.30
C GLU A 130 18.64 7.57 31.60
N GLY A 131 18.56 7.58 30.28
CA GLY A 131 18.78 8.76 29.46
C GLY A 131 17.60 8.97 28.51
N GLU A 132 17.50 10.17 27.98
CA GLU A 132 16.62 10.46 26.85
C GLU A 132 17.45 10.63 25.59
N GLU A 133 17.05 9.95 24.51
CA GLU A 133 17.65 10.10 23.19
C GLU A 133 16.68 10.87 22.29
N ARG A 134 17.16 11.93 21.61
CA ARG A 134 16.40 12.59 20.55
C ARG A 134 16.68 11.92 19.21
N LEU A 135 15.61 11.52 18.52
CA LEU A 135 15.63 10.77 17.28
C LEU A 135 14.78 11.49 16.25
N VAL A 136 15.21 11.44 14.99
CA VAL A 136 14.40 11.88 13.85
C VAL A 136 14.15 10.67 12.96
N LYS A 137 12.87 10.35 12.76
CA LYS A 137 12.43 9.33 11.81
C LYS A 137 11.69 10.00 10.67
N GLN A 138 12.17 9.77 9.44
CA GLN A 138 11.51 10.25 8.23
C GLN A 138 11.26 9.07 7.29
N ILE A 139 10.02 8.91 6.85
CA ILE A 139 9.59 7.92 5.87
C ILE A 139 8.99 8.65 4.69
N ARG A 140 9.38 8.25 3.48
CA ARG A 140 8.68 8.60 2.23
C ARG A 140 8.06 7.33 1.67
N SER A 141 6.85 7.44 1.15
CA SER A 141 6.12 6.28 0.64
C SER A 141 5.39 6.63 -0.65
N LEU A 142 5.42 5.70 -1.60
CA LEU A 142 4.53 5.63 -2.75
C LEU A 142 3.81 4.29 -2.68
N ILE A 143 2.50 4.33 -2.57
CA ILE A 143 1.64 3.15 -2.44
C ILE A 143 0.69 3.15 -3.63
N LEU A 144 0.72 2.08 -4.41
CA LEU A 144 -0.22 1.79 -5.49
C LEU A 144 -1.02 0.56 -5.12
N LEU A 145 -2.35 0.67 -5.15
CA LEU A 145 -3.25 -0.44 -4.86
C LEU A 145 -4.16 -0.72 -6.05
N ASN A 146 -4.42 -2.00 -6.30
CA ASN A 146 -5.49 -2.42 -7.20
C ASN A 146 -6.88 -2.26 -6.53
N LYS A 147 -7.94 -2.57 -7.28
CA LYS A 147 -9.33 -2.53 -6.81
C LYS A 147 -9.60 -3.39 -5.57
N ASP A 148 -8.77 -4.41 -5.32
CA ASP A 148 -8.90 -5.34 -4.20
C ASP A 148 -8.03 -4.92 -3.00
N GLY A 149 -7.36 -3.76 -3.08
CA GLY A 149 -6.51 -3.23 -2.02
C GLY A 149 -5.13 -3.89 -1.92
N GLN A 150 -4.71 -4.63 -2.94
CA GLN A 150 -3.41 -5.28 -2.98
C GLN A 150 -2.36 -4.36 -3.61
N ASP A 151 -1.13 -4.44 -3.12
CA ASP A 151 0.00 -3.67 -3.64
C ASP A 151 0.31 -4.02 -5.09
N LEU A 152 0.58 -2.98 -5.87
CA LEU A 152 1.12 -3.07 -7.22
C LEU A 152 2.51 -2.45 -7.26
N LYS A 153 3.34 -2.99 -8.15
CA LYS A 153 4.60 -2.35 -8.48
C LYS A 153 4.35 -1.21 -9.47
N ILE A 154 5.19 -0.18 -9.41
CA ILE A 154 5.06 0.98 -10.30
C ILE A 154 5.14 0.60 -11.78
N ASN A 155 5.92 -0.43 -12.12
CA ASN A 155 6.07 -0.94 -13.49
C ASN A 155 4.88 -1.79 -13.97
N GLU A 156 3.95 -2.14 -13.08
CA GLU A 156 2.70 -2.84 -13.41
C GLU A 156 1.56 -1.86 -13.71
N PHE A 157 1.78 -0.56 -13.45
CA PHE A 157 0.80 0.49 -13.64
C PHE A 157 1.17 1.37 -14.83
N GLU A 158 0.38 1.29 -15.89
CA GLU A 158 0.56 2.06 -17.12
C GLU A 158 -0.10 3.43 -16.98
N SER A 159 0.61 4.49 -17.36
CA SER A 159 0.07 5.86 -17.34
C SER A 159 -0.59 6.22 -18.66
N ALA A 160 -1.62 7.07 -18.61
CA ALA A 160 -2.29 7.60 -19.78
C ALA A 160 -2.80 9.03 -19.51
N PRO A 161 -3.10 9.81 -20.57
CA PRO A 161 -3.75 11.10 -20.43
C PRO A 161 -5.10 10.98 -19.71
N ALA A 162 -5.47 12.00 -18.95
CA ALA A 162 -6.76 12.05 -18.27
C ALA A 162 -7.90 12.48 -19.20
N GLU A 163 -9.08 11.93 -18.97
CA GLU A 163 -10.34 12.41 -19.53
C GLU A 163 -10.67 13.79 -18.96
N GLU A 164 -11.28 14.66 -19.78
CA GLU A 164 -11.63 16.03 -19.36
C GLU A 164 -12.80 16.06 -18.36
N ASN A 165 -13.74 15.13 -18.49
CA ASN A 165 -14.89 15.03 -17.58
C ASN A 165 -15.02 13.61 -16.97
N PRO A 166 -14.19 13.30 -15.95
CA PRO A 166 -14.19 11.99 -15.27
C PRO A 166 -15.58 11.57 -14.78
N GLN A 167 -16.36 12.50 -14.24
CA GLN A 167 -17.67 12.19 -13.64
C GLN A 167 -18.70 11.76 -14.68
N LYS A 168 -18.68 12.36 -15.88
CA LYS A 168 -19.56 11.96 -16.98
C LYS A 168 -19.25 10.53 -17.44
N ILE A 169 -17.96 10.20 -17.59
CA ILE A 169 -17.51 8.86 -17.98
C ILE A 169 -17.88 7.82 -16.92
N LEU A 170 -17.58 8.05 -15.64
CA LEU A 170 -17.89 7.07 -14.59
C LEU A 170 -19.39 6.79 -14.45
N LYS A 171 -20.24 7.81 -14.67
CA LYS A 171 -21.70 7.65 -14.69
C LYS A 171 -22.16 6.79 -15.88
N SER A 172 -21.63 7.02 -17.09
CA SER A 172 -22.04 6.25 -18.27
C SER A 172 -21.67 4.77 -18.17
N PHE A 173 -20.55 4.46 -17.52
CA PHE A 173 -20.06 3.08 -17.35
C PHE A 173 -20.48 2.42 -16.03
N LYS A 174 -21.34 3.06 -15.23
CA LYS A 174 -21.84 2.56 -13.92
C LYS A 174 -20.70 2.02 -13.03
N THR A 175 -19.56 2.70 -13.04
CA THR A 175 -18.34 2.21 -12.41
C THR A 175 -18.45 2.21 -10.89
N ALA A 176 -18.01 1.13 -10.24
CA ALA A 176 -17.98 1.04 -8.79
C ALA A 176 -17.08 2.12 -8.18
N LYS A 177 -17.59 2.83 -7.17
CA LYS A 177 -16.81 3.84 -6.45
C LYS A 177 -15.93 3.17 -5.41
N VAL A 178 -14.68 3.63 -5.31
CA VAL A 178 -13.80 3.27 -4.19
C VAL A 178 -14.24 4.01 -2.93
N ALA A 179 -14.44 3.25 -1.85
CA ALA A 179 -14.84 3.79 -0.56
C ALA A 179 -13.73 4.70 0.02
N PRO A 180 -14.04 5.92 0.52
CA PRO A 180 -13.04 6.84 1.08
C PRO A 180 -12.28 6.32 2.30
N GLU A 181 -12.75 5.25 2.95
CA GLU A 181 -12.11 4.71 4.14
C GLU A 181 -10.86 3.90 3.79
N VAL A 182 -10.78 3.40 2.55
CA VAL A 182 -9.67 2.56 2.08
C VAL A 182 -8.35 3.34 2.05
N ASP A 183 -8.35 4.54 1.46
CA ASP A 183 -7.14 5.35 1.37
C ASP A 183 -6.73 5.96 2.72
N MET A 184 -7.70 6.38 3.54
CA MET A 184 -7.45 6.85 4.91
C MET A 184 -6.82 5.77 5.79
N LYS A 185 -7.33 4.53 5.71
CA LYS A 185 -6.75 3.39 6.43
C LYS A 185 -5.29 3.18 6.03
N VAL A 186 -4.99 3.26 4.73
CA VAL A 186 -3.62 3.08 4.21
C VAL A 186 -2.70 4.18 4.72
N ILE A 187 -3.13 5.45 4.69
CA ILE A 187 -2.34 6.58 5.20
C ILE A 187 -1.94 6.35 6.67
N TYR A 188 -2.90 6.03 7.54
CA TYR A 188 -2.63 5.91 8.97
C TYR A 188 -1.91 4.61 9.34
N THR A 189 -2.10 3.52 8.61
CA THR A 189 -1.45 2.23 8.92
C THR A 189 -0.08 2.05 8.27
N ARG A 190 0.14 2.64 7.09
CA ARG A 190 1.35 2.38 6.29
C ARG A 190 2.28 3.57 6.17
N ILE A 191 1.77 4.82 6.20
CA ILE A 191 2.60 6.03 6.06
C ILE A 191 2.89 6.63 7.44
N LYS A 192 1.86 6.84 8.27
CA LYS A 192 2.00 7.41 9.63
C LYS A 192 2.54 6.39 10.64
N GLN A 193 3.74 5.87 10.40
CA GLN A 193 4.37 4.83 11.20
C GLN A 193 5.06 5.40 12.45
N ARG A 194 4.24 5.81 13.41
CA ARG A 194 4.68 6.33 14.70
C ARG A 194 5.42 5.24 15.50
N PRO A 195 6.67 5.48 15.96
CA PRO A 195 7.37 4.55 16.85
C PRO A 195 6.62 4.30 18.17
N ASN A 196 6.78 3.11 18.74
CA ASN A 196 6.09 2.71 19.98
C ASN A 196 6.83 3.15 21.25
N ASP A 197 8.10 3.53 21.14
CA ASP A 197 9.02 3.88 22.22
C ASP A 197 9.08 5.40 22.50
N ILE A 198 8.17 6.18 21.91
CA ILE A 198 8.15 7.63 22.07
C ILE A 198 7.86 8.01 23.53
N HIS A 199 8.77 8.77 24.12
CA HIS A 199 8.56 9.43 25.40
C HIS A 199 7.95 10.83 25.23
N ARG A 200 8.52 11.64 24.34
CA ARG A 200 8.09 13.03 24.07
C ARG A 200 8.23 13.34 22.59
N ILE A 201 7.31 14.11 22.02
CA ILE A 201 7.39 14.57 20.62
C ILE A 201 7.82 16.04 20.60
N VAL A 202 8.82 16.35 19.78
CA VAL A 202 9.20 17.73 19.45
C VAL A 202 8.36 18.23 18.29
N ASN A 203 8.34 17.47 17.19
CA ASN A 203 7.59 17.79 15.98
C ASN A 203 7.05 16.51 15.32
N GLU A 204 5.82 16.56 14.82
CA GLU A 204 5.23 15.49 14.03
C GLU A 204 4.56 16.09 12.78
N GLU A 205 5.00 15.65 11.60
CA GLU A 205 4.45 16.07 10.31
C GLU A 205 4.00 14.84 9.50
N LEU A 206 2.73 14.84 9.10
CA LEU A 206 2.21 13.97 8.05
C LEU A 206 1.84 14.83 6.85
N LYS A 207 2.51 14.63 5.72
CA LYS A 207 2.22 15.34 4.48
C LYS A 207 1.97 14.35 3.35
N ILE A 208 0.78 14.41 2.76
CA ILE A 208 0.40 13.62 1.60
C ILE A 208 0.52 14.50 0.37
N ASP A 209 1.35 14.08 -0.57
CA ASP A 209 1.64 14.79 -1.82
C ASP A 209 0.63 14.40 -2.91
N GLU A 210 0.28 13.12 -3.00
CA GLU A 210 -0.72 12.60 -3.95
C GLU A 210 -1.71 11.70 -3.23
N ARG A 211 -3.01 11.90 -3.52
CA ARG A 211 -4.12 11.08 -3.04
C ARG A 211 -5.17 10.99 -4.13
N SER A 212 -5.09 9.93 -4.93
CA SER A 212 -5.89 9.80 -6.16
C SER A 212 -6.47 8.42 -6.33
N VAL A 213 -7.69 8.38 -6.88
CA VAL A 213 -8.25 7.16 -7.47
C VAL A 213 -8.19 7.32 -8.97
N ILE A 214 -7.48 6.40 -9.63
CA ILE A 214 -7.30 6.37 -11.08
C ILE A 214 -8.13 5.24 -11.65
N TYR A 215 -9.06 5.59 -12.54
CA TYR A 215 -9.88 4.65 -13.28
C TYR A 215 -9.25 4.40 -14.64
N THR A 216 -8.74 3.19 -14.84
CA THR A 216 -8.11 2.77 -16.08
C THR A 216 -9.10 2.04 -16.98
N PRO A 217 -9.13 2.30 -18.29
CA PRO A 217 -10.04 1.61 -19.20
C PRO A 217 -9.61 0.16 -19.39
N ARG A 218 -10.58 -0.74 -19.34
CA ARG A 218 -10.43 -2.18 -19.59
C ARG A 218 -11.45 -2.63 -20.61
N PHE A 219 -11.10 -3.66 -21.36
CA PHE A 219 -12.01 -4.36 -22.24
C PHE A 219 -12.13 -5.82 -21.81
N ARG A 220 -13.37 -6.29 -21.64
CA ARG A 220 -13.70 -7.70 -21.47
C ARG A 220 -14.25 -8.25 -22.77
N ILE A 221 -13.62 -9.28 -23.30
CA ILE A 221 -14.11 -10.01 -24.47
C ILE A 221 -14.65 -11.35 -24.01
N THR A 222 -15.93 -11.60 -24.26
CA THR A 222 -16.60 -12.85 -23.89
C THR A 222 -16.70 -13.77 -25.09
N TYR A 223 -16.36 -15.03 -24.87
CA TYR A 223 -16.43 -16.12 -25.84
C TYR A 223 -17.31 -17.25 -25.31
N ARG A 224 -17.95 -17.97 -26.22
CA ARG A 224 -18.73 -19.18 -25.93
C ARG A 224 -18.19 -20.35 -26.75
N CYS A 225 -18.12 -21.53 -26.13
CA CYS A 225 -17.91 -22.78 -26.85
C CYS A 225 -19.20 -23.61 -26.78
N PRO A 226 -20.05 -23.62 -27.83
CA PRO A 226 -21.32 -24.33 -27.83
C PRO A 226 -21.19 -25.82 -27.51
N LYS A 227 -20.13 -26.46 -28.02
CA LYS A 227 -19.86 -27.90 -27.82
C LYS A 227 -19.72 -28.33 -26.36
N ILE A 228 -19.34 -27.42 -25.47
CA ILE A 228 -19.23 -27.69 -24.02
C ILE A 228 -20.16 -26.79 -23.19
N ASN A 229 -20.98 -25.96 -23.86
CA ASN A 229 -21.88 -24.99 -23.27
C ASN A 229 -21.22 -24.14 -22.15
N LYS A 230 -20.01 -23.64 -22.42
CA LYS A 230 -19.27 -22.77 -21.48
C LYS A 230 -18.97 -21.41 -22.10
N GLU A 231 -19.01 -20.40 -21.25
CA GLU A 231 -18.51 -19.06 -21.53
C GLU A 231 -17.24 -18.79 -20.72
N ALA A 232 -16.33 -18.04 -21.34
CA ALA A 232 -15.10 -17.58 -20.72
C ALA A 232 -14.73 -16.23 -21.34
N TYR A 233 -13.92 -15.45 -20.64
CA TYR A 233 -13.55 -14.12 -21.09
C TYR A 233 -12.04 -13.86 -21.02
N LEU A 234 -11.59 -12.91 -21.84
CA LEU A 234 -10.27 -12.31 -21.79
C LEU A 234 -10.41 -10.84 -21.41
N GLU A 235 -9.50 -10.35 -20.57
CA GLU A 235 -9.44 -8.92 -20.24
C GLU A 235 -8.19 -8.29 -20.84
N PHE A 236 -8.35 -7.09 -21.38
CA PHE A 236 -7.29 -6.33 -22.02
C PHE A 236 -7.24 -4.92 -21.46
N ASP A 237 -6.03 -4.40 -21.35
CA ASP A 237 -5.74 -3.02 -21.00
C ASP A 237 -6.15 -2.08 -22.15
N GLY A 238 -7.00 -1.09 -21.87
CA GLY A 238 -7.50 -0.14 -22.86
C GLY A 238 -6.53 0.99 -23.21
N VAL A 239 -5.34 1.01 -22.61
CA VAL A 239 -4.23 1.94 -22.89
C VAL A 239 -3.18 1.24 -23.77
N THR A 240 -2.86 -0.01 -23.48
CA THR A 240 -1.71 -0.73 -24.08
C THR A 240 -2.09 -1.94 -24.92
N SER A 241 -3.36 -2.38 -24.90
CA SER A 241 -3.85 -3.62 -25.51
C SER A 241 -3.24 -4.92 -24.95
N LYS A 242 -2.45 -4.84 -23.88
CA LYS A 242 -1.87 -6.01 -23.21
C LYS A 242 -2.98 -6.81 -22.52
N GLN A 243 -2.92 -8.13 -22.62
CA GLN A 243 -3.84 -9.01 -21.91
C GLN A 243 -3.56 -8.93 -20.40
N VAL A 244 -4.59 -8.65 -19.59
CA VAL A 244 -4.52 -8.67 -18.14
C VAL A 244 -4.46 -10.12 -17.68
N LYS A 245 -3.40 -10.49 -16.95
CA LYS A 245 -3.20 -11.85 -16.44
C LYS A 245 -4.04 -12.03 -15.18
N ASN A 246 -5.30 -12.41 -15.31
CA ASN A 246 -6.11 -12.83 -14.17
C ASN A 246 -5.72 -14.25 -13.76
N LYS A 247 -5.52 -14.46 -12.45
CA LYS A 247 -5.31 -15.81 -11.86
C LYS A 247 -6.54 -16.71 -11.99
N THR A 248 -7.68 -16.17 -12.42
CA THR A 248 -8.94 -16.90 -12.55
C THR A 248 -9.56 -16.60 -13.91
N SER A 249 -9.47 -17.53 -14.85
CA SER A 249 -10.40 -17.57 -15.98
C SER A 249 -11.78 -17.87 -15.40
N GLY A 250 -12.59 -16.84 -15.16
CA GLY A 250 -13.92 -16.99 -14.60
C GLY A 250 -14.84 -17.68 -15.60
N PHE A 251 -15.34 -18.85 -15.25
CA PHE A 251 -16.48 -19.45 -15.95
C PHE A 251 -17.75 -18.81 -15.40
N THR A 252 -18.61 -18.29 -16.27
CA THR A 252 -19.93 -17.82 -15.87
C THR A 252 -20.94 -18.93 -16.19
N THR A 253 -21.54 -19.52 -15.15
CA THR A 253 -22.64 -20.48 -15.32
C THR A 253 -23.95 -19.70 -15.44
N ARG A 254 -24.66 -19.85 -16.56
CA ARG A 254 -26.01 -19.31 -16.71
C ARG A 254 -27.00 -20.27 -16.03
N THR A 255 -27.49 -19.92 -14.85
CA THR A 255 -28.62 -20.63 -14.23
C THR A 255 -29.86 -20.38 -15.09
N LYS A 256 -30.35 -21.42 -15.79
CA LYS A 256 -31.63 -21.36 -16.49
C LYS A 256 -32.73 -21.24 -15.42
N SER A 257 -33.44 -20.12 -15.38
CA SER A 257 -34.70 -20.06 -14.64
C SER A 257 -35.68 -20.99 -15.37
N ILE A 258 -36.18 -21.98 -14.64
CA ILE A 258 -37.25 -22.84 -15.12
C ILE A 258 -38.51 -21.97 -15.11
N ARG A 259 -39.14 -21.82 -16.27
CA ARG A 259 -40.50 -21.29 -16.36
C ARG A 259 -41.42 -22.30 -15.69
N SER A 260 -42.13 -21.89 -14.66
CA SER A 260 -43.34 -22.56 -14.19
C SER A 260 -44.38 -22.47 -15.31
N THR A 261 -44.69 -23.61 -15.92
CA THR A 261 -45.94 -23.80 -16.66
C THR A 261 -47.07 -24.01 -15.67
N GLU A 262 -48.20 -23.37 -15.97
CA GLU A 262 -49.52 -23.57 -15.39
C GLU A 262 -49.96 -25.04 -15.41
#